data_AF-A0A523J3T0-F1
#
_entry.id   AF-A0A523J3T0-F1
#
_cell.length_a   1.000
_cell.length_b   1.000
_cell.length_c   1.000
_cell.angle_alpha   90.00
_cell.angle_beta   90.00
_cell.angle_gamma   90.00
#
_symmetry.space_group_name_H-M   'P 1'
#
loop_
_entity.id
_entity.type
_entity.pdbx_description
1 polymer ?
#
loop_
_entity_poly.entity_id
_entity_poly.type
_entity_poly.pdbx_seq_one_letter_code
_entity_poly.pdbx_strand_id
1 'polypeptide(L)'
;MHRFGIFILILLLSCGPENPAEDDVYRAMNDLTNKDCQSAIDTLSQYSSERTNILVMETLAAGYACRGDYNTPDFVSIDAPNIGDPLVLGGFTRFTNASSMDAPDNDGYTDMYTAIQTLLFAGGIPLNKDPTVGRRESAMSSSQAAKINSFLAYILMDAMGRYLYYYGNSSSIGVKGSGTQVPPNPCIVNYTNIKFRNSVEGYDDIKKYLKGVKPGSCKDIAGSGGMFGHPQLGDDTVGFNTERMCQGVVILNNFYEVIPSILATIPGSPPINDIMTAIETAMQNLEDALPLGSSLNNILNLDNCYQEYENDSDSLQIYFTLIYETLFL
;
A
#
# COMPACT_ATOMS: atom_id res chain seq x y z
N MET A 1 -0.10 -63.33 46.30
CA MET A 1 0.34 -63.05 44.92
C MET A 1 -0.68 -62.13 44.28
N HIS A 2 -0.52 -60.81 44.29
CA HIS A 2 -1.25 -59.85 43.42
C HIS A 2 -0.47 -58.53 43.52
N ARG A 3 0.50 -58.37 42.63
CA ARG A 3 1.24 -57.11 42.40
C ARG A 3 1.45 -57.01 40.89
N PHE A 4 0.42 -56.59 40.18
CA PHE A 4 0.50 -56.21 38.76
C PHE A 4 -0.65 -55.23 38.51
N GLY A 5 -0.39 -53.95 38.71
CA GLY A 5 -1.46 -52.95 38.60
C GLY A 5 -1.03 -51.53 38.91
N ILE A 6 0.24 -51.17 38.70
CA ILE A 6 0.71 -49.77 38.77
C ILE A 6 1.81 -49.62 37.72
N PHE A 7 1.47 -49.64 36.43
CA PHE A 7 2.41 -49.26 35.36
C PHE A 7 1.72 -48.66 34.11
N ILE A 8 0.42 -48.36 34.17
CA ILE A 8 -0.38 -47.85 33.03
C ILE A 8 -0.94 -46.44 33.29
N LEU A 9 -0.42 -45.72 34.29
CA LEU A 9 -0.90 -44.35 34.63
C LEU A 9 0.20 -43.26 34.51
N ILE A 10 1.25 -43.51 33.73
CA ILE A 10 2.32 -42.52 33.46
C ILE A 10 2.33 -42.06 31.99
N LEU A 11 1.50 -42.65 31.12
CA LEU A 11 1.44 -42.30 29.69
C LEU A 11 0.39 -41.23 29.32
N LEU A 12 -0.31 -40.63 30.29
CA LEU A 12 -1.37 -39.62 30.05
C LEU A 12 -0.98 -38.19 30.43
N LEU A 13 0.27 -37.94 30.84
CA LEU A 13 0.80 -36.60 31.14
C LEU A 13 1.82 -36.11 30.09
N SER A 14 1.72 -36.61 28.87
CA SER A 14 2.36 -35.96 27.71
C SER A 14 1.46 -34.81 27.25
N CYS A 15 1.38 -33.75 28.05
CA CYS A 15 1.09 -32.43 27.48
C CYS A 15 2.20 -32.18 26.46
N GLY A 16 1.84 -32.15 25.18
CA GLY A 16 2.79 -31.77 24.12
C GLY A 16 3.39 -30.39 24.45
N PRO A 17 4.54 -30.03 23.86
CA PRO A 17 5.09 -28.70 24.06
C PRO A 17 4.01 -27.69 23.67
N GLU A 18 3.44 -26.98 24.65
CA GLU A 18 2.61 -25.80 24.40
C GLU A 18 3.49 -24.84 23.62
N ASN A 19 3.01 -24.45 22.44
CA ASN A 19 3.62 -23.39 21.66
C ASN A 19 2.93 -22.09 22.10
N PRO A 20 3.53 -21.28 22.99
CA PRO A 20 2.84 -20.14 23.58
C PRO A 20 2.37 -19.13 22.53
N ALA A 21 3.09 -19.05 21.40
CA ALA A 21 2.71 -18.21 20.27
C ALA A 21 1.41 -18.65 19.60
N GLU A 22 1.11 -19.96 19.54
CA GLU A 22 -0.16 -20.44 18.97
C GLU A 22 -1.35 -20.12 19.88
N ASP A 23 -1.21 -20.31 21.19
CA ASP A 23 -2.26 -19.94 22.17
C ASP A 23 -2.51 -18.43 22.16
N ASP A 24 -1.46 -17.63 22.04
CA ASP A 24 -1.53 -16.17 21.92
C ASP A 24 -2.20 -15.72 20.62
N VAL A 25 -1.97 -16.43 19.51
CA VAL A 25 -2.73 -16.21 18.27
C VAL A 25 -4.22 -16.45 18.50
N TYR A 26 -4.60 -17.59 19.09
CA TYR A 26 -6.02 -17.90 19.31
C TYR A 26 -6.72 -16.84 20.16
N ARG A 27 -6.02 -16.34 21.19
CA ARG A 27 -6.49 -15.23 22.02
C ARG A 27 -6.66 -13.95 21.19
N ALA A 28 -5.65 -13.56 20.43
CA ALA A 28 -5.69 -12.38 19.58
C ALA A 28 -6.80 -12.46 18.51
N MET A 29 -7.04 -13.64 17.93
CA MET A 29 -8.16 -13.85 16.99
C MET A 29 -9.53 -13.68 17.67
N ASN A 30 -9.67 -14.08 18.94
CA ASN A 30 -10.87 -13.83 19.72
C ASN A 30 -11.06 -12.34 20.01
N ASP A 31 -9.99 -11.63 20.34
CA ASP A 31 -10.02 -10.17 20.56
C ASP A 31 -10.42 -9.44 19.26
N LEU A 32 -9.84 -9.82 18.12
CA LEU A 32 -10.21 -9.31 16.80
C LEU A 32 -11.69 -9.54 16.46
N THR A 33 -12.25 -10.70 16.82
CA THR A 33 -13.68 -11.00 16.63
C THR A 33 -14.57 -10.02 17.41
N ASN A 34 -14.10 -9.55 18.56
CA ASN A 34 -14.79 -8.56 19.38
C ASN A 34 -14.40 -7.10 19.04
N LYS A 35 -13.63 -6.88 17.96
CA LYS A 35 -13.04 -5.58 17.57
C LYS A 35 -12.12 -4.97 18.63
N ASP A 36 -11.56 -5.77 19.53
CA ASP A 36 -10.54 -5.32 20.47
C ASP A 36 -9.15 -5.41 19.83
N CYS A 37 -8.92 -4.54 18.83
CA CYS A 37 -7.72 -4.56 18.00
C CYS A 37 -6.45 -4.32 18.83
N GLN A 38 -6.52 -3.47 19.86
CA GLN A 38 -5.38 -3.17 20.72
C GLN A 38 -4.94 -4.38 21.54
N SER A 39 -5.88 -5.10 22.17
CA SER A 39 -5.56 -6.32 22.93
C SER A 39 -4.93 -7.40 22.05
N ALA A 40 -5.40 -7.52 20.80
CA ALA A 40 -4.79 -8.42 19.82
C ALA A 40 -3.33 -8.04 19.49
N ILE A 41 -3.06 -6.74 19.27
CA ILE A 41 -1.70 -6.23 19.03
C ILE A 41 -0.82 -6.43 20.25
N ASP A 42 -1.29 -6.08 21.46
CA ASP A 42 -0.52 -6.20 22.69
C ASP A 42 -0.12 -7.66 22.94
N THR A 43 -1.02 -8.59 22.68
CA THR A 43 -0.78 -10.04 22.80
C THR A 43 0.31 -10.55 21.84
N LEU A 44 0.34 -10.04 20.60
CA LEU A 44 1.21 -10.56 19.55
C LEU A 44 2.48 -9.75 19.29
N SER A 45 2.55 -8.50 19.72
CA SER A 45 3.69 -7.60 19.49
C SER A 45 5.01 -8.14 20.05
N GLN A 46 4.94 -8.93 21.14
CA GLN A 46 6.09 -9.63 21.71
C GLN A 46 6.74 -10.64 20.75
N TYR A 47 6.00 -11.12 19.74
CA TYR A 47 6.48 -12.05 18.71
C TYR A 47 6.79 -11.35 17.38
N SER A 48 6.78 -10.01 17.33
CA SER A 48 7.01 -9.23 16.10
C SER A 48 8.35 -9.53 15.40
N SER A 49 9.37 -9.98 16.15
CA SER A 49 10.64 -10.42 15.58
C SER A 49 10.60 -11.81 14.93
N GLU A 50 9.60 -12.65 15.26
CA GLU A 50 9.43 -14.01 14.74
C GLU A 50 8.79 -14.01 13.35
N ARG A 51 9.36 -13.27 12.41
CA ARG A 51 8.80 -13.08 11.06
C ARG A 51 8.64 -14.36 10.24
N THR A 52 9.23 -15.48 10.66
CA THR A 52 9.02 -16.81 10.08
C THR A 52 7.74 -17.49 10.56
N ASN A 53 7.15 -17.04 11.66
CA ASN A 53 5.87 -17.53 12.16
C ASN A 53 4.73 -16.81 11.43
N ILE A 54 4.29 -17.40 10.30
CA ILE A 54 3.32 -16.78 9.40
C ILE A 54 1.99 -16.49 10.10
N LEU A 55 1.55 -17.37 11.01
CA LEU A 55 0.29 -17.19 11.71
C LEU A 55 0.32 -15.99 12.67
N VAL A 56 1.44 -15.78 13.35
CA VAL A 56 1.67 -14.57 14.15
C VAL A 56 1.68 -13.34 13.25
N MET A 57 2.41 -13.35 12.14
CA MET A 57 2.50 -12.19 11.23
C MET A 57 1.13 -11.84 10.62
N GLU A 58 0.37 -12.83 10.17
CA GLU A 58 -0.98 -12.65 9.62
C GLU A 58 -1.91 -12.04 10.66
N THR A 59 -1.92 -12.58 11.88
CA THR A 59 -2.82 -12.13 12.96
C THR A 59 -2.41 -10.77 13.52
N LEU A 60 -1.10 -10.51 13.64
CA LEU A 60 -0.58 -9.21 14.07
C LEU A 60 -0.90 -8.12 13.03
N ALA A 61 -0.73 -8.42 11.74
CA ALA A 61 -1.15 -7.50 10.68
C ALA A 61 -2.66 -7.24 10.70
N ALA A 62 -3.48 -8.26 10.98
CA ALA A 62 -4.92 -8.09 11.17
C ALA A 62 -5.25 -7.21 12.38
N GLY A 63 -4.47 -7.31 13.47
CA GLY A 63 -4.49 -6.38 14.61
C GLY A 63 -4.32 -4.93 14.21
N TYR A 64 -3.22 -4.63 13.50
CA TYR A 64 -2.95 -3.29 13.01
C TYR A 64 -4.01 -2.80 12.00
N ALA A 65 -4.41 -3.63 11.03
CA ALA A 65 -5.45 -3.27 10.07
C ALA A 65 -6.79 -2.96 10.77
N CYS A 66 -7.18 -3.76 11.77
CA CYS A 66 -8.36 -3.54 12.60
C CYS A 66 -8.29 -2.20 13.34
N ARG A 67 -7.14 -1.86 13.94
CA ARG A 67 -6.95 -0.57 14.65
C ARG A 67 -6.96 0.62 13.69
N GLY A 68 -6.56 0.41 12.44
CA GLY A 68 -6.73 1.34 11.33
C GLY A 68 -8.14 1.34 10.70
N ASP A 69 -9.15 0.78 11.36
CA ASP A 69 -10.55 0.70 10.92
C ASP A 69 -10.83 -0.18 9.67
N TYR A 70 -9.86 -0.96 9.19
CA TYR A 70 -10.10 -1.90 8.09
C TYR A 70 -10.95 -3.09 8.52
N ASN A 71 -11.89 -3.47 7.65
CA ASN A 71 -12.80 -4.57 7.86
C ASN A 71 -13.03 -5.34 6.55
N THR A 72 -12.60 -6.61 6.47
CA THR A 72 -12.70 -7.42 5.25
C THR A 72 -14.15 -7.56 4.72
N PRO A 73 -15.18 -7.83 5.55
CA PRO A 73 -16.58 -7.75 5.14
C PRO A 73 -16.97 -6.46 4.41
N ASP A 74 -16.56 -5.30 4.91
CA ASP A 74 -16.88 -4.01 4.30
C ASP A 74 -16.10 -3.86 2.98
N PHE A 75 -14.83 -4.28 2.96
CA PHE A 75 -14.04 -4.31 1.73
C PHE A 75 -14.74 -5.11 0.63
N VAL A 76 -15.17 -6.35 0.92
CA VAL A 76 -15.78 -7.23 -0.10
C VAL A 76 -17.15 -6.73 -0.54
N SER A 77 -17.96 -6.19 0.38
CA SER A 77 -19.37 -5.87 0.11
C SER A 77 -19.62 -4.42 -0.32
N ILE A 78 -18.75 -3.49 0.06
CA ILE A 78 -18.93 -2.05 -0.16
C ILE A 78 -17.81 -1.49 -1.04
N ASP A 79 -16.55 -1.83 -0.76
CA ASP A 79 -15.41 -1.17 -1.40
C ASP A 79 -15.04 -1.76 -2.75
N ALA A 80 -14.94 -3.10 -2.84
CA ALA A 80 -14.58 -3.83 -4.05
C ALA A 80 -15.44 -3.46 -5.28
N PRO A 81 -16.76 -3.21 -5.15
CA PRO A 81 -17.57 -2.69 -6.26
C PRO A 81 -17.12 -1.33 -6.84
N ASN A 82 -16.35 -0.52 -6.11
CA ASN A 82 -15.84 0.77 -6.60
C ASN A 82 -14.52 0.65 -7.38
N ILE A 83 -13.91 -0.55 -7.45
CA ILE A 83 -12.64 -0.75 -8.14
C ILE A 83 -12.81 -0.42 -9.63
N GLY A 84 -12.02 0.54 -10.12
CA GLY A 84 -12.02 0.97 -11.52
C GLY A 84 -13.07 2.03 -11.89
N ASP A 85 -13.88 2.54 -10.95
CA ASP A 85 -14.92 3.54 -11.20
C ASP A 85 -14.76 4.78 -10.27
N PRO A 86 -14.62 6.02 -10.76
CA PRO A 86 -14.77 6.47 -12.15
C PRO A 86 -13.57 6.15 -13.05
N LEU A 87 -12.39 5.93 -12.46
CA LEU A 87 -11.11 5.68 -13.13
C LEU A 87 -10.20 4.86 -12.21
N VAL A 88 -9.06 4.39 -12.76
CA VAL A 88 -8.13 3.43 -12.15
C VAL A 88 -7.87 3.70 -10.67
N LEU A 89 -7.28 4.85 -10.34
CA LEU A 89 -6.94 5.19 -8.96
C LEU A 89 -8.07 5.92 -8.22
N GLY A 90 -8.98 6.57 -8.94
CA GLY A 90 -10.10 7.30 -8.36
C GLY A 90 -11.08 6.38 -7.60
N GLY A 91 -11.27 5.15 -8.08
CA GLY A 91 -12.12 4.16 -7.41
C GLY A 91 -11.71 3.82 -5.98
N PHE A 92 -10.41 3.72 -5.71
CA PHE A 92 -9.90 3.45 -4.35
C PHE A 92 -10.21 4.59 -3.38
N THR A 93 -10.30 5.83 -3.87
CA THR A 93 -10.66 6.98 -3.02
C THR A 93 -12.12 6.99 -2.58
N ARG A 94 -12.94 6.05 -3.07
CA ARG A 94 -14.33 5.86 -2.66
C ARG A 94 -14.51 4.74 -1.64
N PHE A 95 -13.42 4.11 -1.21
CA PHE A 95 -13.46 3.09 -0.17
C PHE A 95 -13.92 3.71 1.14
N THR A 96 -14.55 2.88 1.96
CA THR A 96 -15.24 3.26 3.20
C THR A 96 -14.36 4.13 4.10
N ASN A 97 -13.06 3.81 4.18
CA ASN A 97 -12.12 4.52 5.03
C ASN A 97 -11.20 5.50 4.29
N ALA A 98 -11.36 5.71 2.98
CA ALA A 98 -10.46 6.57 2.21
C ALA A 98 -10.35 7.99 2.79
N SER A 99 -11.46 8.55 3.28
CA SER A 99 -11.51 9.90 3.87
C SER A 99 -11.04 9.98 5.32
N SER A 100 -10.68 8.86 5.94
CA SER A 100 -10.22 8.83 7.34
C SER A 100 -8.82 9.40 7.55
N MET A 101 -7.99 9.42 6.49
CA MET A 101 -6.68 10.06 6.52
C MET A 101 -6.88 11.58 6.37
N ASP A 102 -6.71 12.31 7.46
CA ASP A 102 -6.87 13.76 7.57
C ASP A 102 -5.56 14.51 7.83
N ALA A 103 -4.49 13.76 8.12
CA ALA A 103 -3.15 14.26 8.34
C ALA A 103 -2.10 13.22 7.88
N PRO A 104 -0.85 13.64 7.61
CA PRO A 104 0.21 12.71 7.20
C PRO A 104 0.60 11.72 8.30
N ASP A 105 0.40 12.10 9.57
CA ASP A 105 0.66 11.34 10.79
C ASP A 105 -0.63 10.74 11.38
N ASN A 106 -1.67 10.57 10.57
CA ASN A 106 -2.91 9.92 10.99
C ASN A 106 -2.61 8.50 11.52
N ASP A 107 -3.02 8.24 12.77
CA ASP A 107 -2.71 6.98 13.46
C ASP A 107 -3.27 5.76 12.71
N GLY A 108 -4.50 5.86 12.20
CA GLY A 108 -5.15 4.77 11.46
C GLY A 108 -4.43 4.44 10.14
N TYR A 109 -3.93 5.46 9.44
CA TYR A 109 -3.08 5.26 8.26
C TYR A 109 -1.71 4.65 8.61
N THR A 110 -1.11 5.10 9.72
CA THR A 110 0.15 4.56 10.24
C THR A 110 0.03 3.09 10.62
N ASP A 111 -1.10 2.71 11.22
CA ASP A 111 -1.43 1.31 11.52
C ASP A 111 -1.63 0.48 10.26
N MET A 112 -2.34 1.03 9.26
CA MET A 112 -2.48 0.37 7.96
C MET A 112 -1.12 0.09 7.32
N TYR A 113 -0.23 1.07 7.37
CA TYR A 113 1.12 0.92 6.85
C TYR A 113 1.92 -0.13 7.64
N THR A 114 1.77 -0.16 8.96
CA THR A 114 2.40 -1.17 9.83
C THR A 114 1.89 -2.58 9.51
N ALA A 115 0.59 -2.74 9.22
CA ALA A 115 0.02 -4.00 8.76
C ALA A 115 0.64 -4.44 7.42
N ILE A 116 0.76 -3.52 6.46
CA ILE A 116 1.41 -3.77 5.16
C ILE A 116 2.85 -4.23 5.36
N GLN A 117 3.65 -3.50 6.14
CA GLN A 117 5.06 -3.88 6.40
C GLN A 117 5.17 -5.26 7.07
N THR A 118 4.28 -5.57 8.01
CA THR A 118 4.23 -6.88 8.68
C THR A 118 4.01 -8.01 7.68
N LEU A 119 3.08 -7.86 6.73
CA LEU A 119 2.80 -8.86 5.70
C LEU A 119 3.89 -8.94 4.63
N LEU A 120 4.44 -7.79 4.22
CA LEU A 120 5.49 -7.72 3.20
C LEU A 120 6.71 -8.55 3.60
N PHE A 121 7.11 -8.45 4.87
CA PHE A 121 8.30 -9.13 5.40
C PHE A 121 8.01 -10.47 6.09
N ALA A 122 6.78 -10.97 6.03
CA ALA A 122 6.43 -12.30 6.50
C ALA A 122 7.26 -13.38 5.77
N GLY A 123 7.56 -14.48 6.46
CA GLY A 123 8.50 -15.50 6.00
C GLY A 123 9.97 -15.20 6.34
N GLY A 124 10.22 -14.16 7.15
CA GLY A 124 11.58 -13.80 7.58
C GLY A 124 12.40 -13.08 6.50
N ILE A 125 11.74 -12.38 5.57
CA ILE A 125 12.43 -11.61 4.53
C ILE A 125 13.27 -10.51 5.21
N PRO A 126 14.57 -10.36 4.88
CA PRO A 126 15.39 -9.30 5.45
C PRO A 126 14.85 -7.90 5.12
N LEU A 127 14.88 -6.99 6.10
CA LEU A 127 14.38 -5.60 5.95
C LEU A 127 15.19 -4.77 4.95
N ASN A 128 16.38 -5.22 4.55
CA ASN A 128 17.22 -4.56 3.54
C ASN A 128 17.08 -5.19 2.14
N LYS A 129 15.97 -5.92 1.90
CA LYS A 129 15.65 -6.54 0.61
C LYS A 129 14.24 -6.16 0.21
N ASP A 130 14.01 -6.07 -1.10
CA ASP A 130 12.66 -5.86 -1.61
C ASP A 130 11.78 -7.10 -1.35
N PRO A 131 10.62 -6.92 -0.70
CA PRO A 131 9.68 -8.00 -0.40
C PRO A 131 8.86 -8.40 -1.64
N THR A 132 9.48 -9.06 -2.61
CA THR A 132 8.78 -9.55 -3.82
C THR A 132 7.83 -10.71 -3.50
N VAL A 133 6.84 -10.95 -4.36
CA VAL A 133 5.97 -12.14 -4.26
C VAL A 133 6.81 -13.41 -4.31
N GLY A 134 7.77 -13.49 -5.24
CA GLY A 134 8.65 -14.66 -5.36
C GLY A 134 9.48 -14.96 -4.11
N ARG A 135 9.88 -13.93 -3.34
CA ARG A 135 10.54 -14.15 -2.04
C ARG A 135 9.60 -14.72 -1.00
N ARG A 136 8.37 -14.20 -0.90
CA ARG A 136 7.35 -14.75 0.01
C ARG A 136 7.01 -16.19 -0.34
N GLU A 137 6.77 -16.49 -1.62
CA GLU A 137 6.49 -17.85 -2.10
C GLU A 137 7.63 -18.83 -1.85
N SER A 138 8.88 -18.36 -1.84
CA SER A 138 10.05 -19.19 -1.50
C SER A 138 10.20 -19.42 0.00
N ALA A 139 9.58 -18.60 0.84
CA ALA A 139 9.76 -18.58 2.29
C ALA A 139 8.65 -19.30 3.08
N MET A 140 7.51 -19.60 2.44
CA MET A 140 6.35 -20.23 3.08
C MET A 140 5.63 -21.19 2.13
N SER A 141 4.69 -21.99 2.65
CA SER A 141 3.89 -22.87 1.78
C SER A 141 3.01 -22.06 0.81
N SER A 142 2.61 -22.66 -0.31
CA SER A 142 1.74 -21.99 -1.30
C SER A 142 0.42 -21.49 -0.70
N SER A 143 -0.17 -22.25 0.23
CA SER A 143 -1.37 -21.86 0.97
C SER A 143 -1.14 -20.62 1.85
N GLN A 144 0.00 -20.58 2.56
CA GLN A 144 0.38 -19.43 3.39
C GLN A 144 0.67 -18.20 2.54
N ALA A 145 1.43 -18.37 1.45
CA ALA A 145 1.76 -17.28 0.53
C ALA A 145 0.50 -16.69 -0.09
N ALA A 146 -0.45 -17.54 -0.53
CA ALA A 146 -1.73 -17.10 -1.07
C ALA A 146 -2.51 -16.26 -0.04
N LYS A 147 -2.61 -16.70 1.22
CA LYS A 147 -3.30 -15.94 2.28
C LYS A 147 -2.65 -14.59 2.55
N ILE A 148 -1.33 -14.56 2.72
CA ILE A 148 -0.57 -13.33 2.97
C ILE A 148 -0.72 -12.36 1.80
N ASN A 149 -0.54 -12.84 0.56
CA ASN A 149 -0.67 -12.01 -0.63
C ASN A 149 -2.11 -11.50 -0.82
N SER A 150 -3.12 -12.32 -0.57
CA SER A 150 -4.52 -11.89 -0.64
C SER A 150 -4.84 -10.80 0.37
N PHE A 151 -4.46 -11.00 1.63
CA PHE A 151 -4.72 -9.99 2.65
C PHE A 151 -3.93 -8.70 2.39
N LEU A 152 -2.65 -8.84 2.02
CA LEU A 152 -1.78 -7.72 1.65
C LEU A 152 -2.39 -6.90 0.51
N ALA A 153 -2.93 -7.52 -0.54
CA ALA A 153 -3.56 -6.79 -1.63
C ALA A 153 -4.77 -5.96 -1.18
N TYR A 154 -5.60 -6.50 -0.28
CA TYR A 154 -6.78 -5.78 0.21
C TYR A 154 -6.39 -4.52 0.97
N ILE A 155 -5.41 -4.63 1.87
CA ILE A 155 -4.96 -3.49 2.66
C ILE A 155 -4.10 -2.51 1.85
N LEU A 156 -3.40 -2.96 0.80
CA LEU A 156 -2.72 -2.07 -0.16
C LEU A 156 -3.73 -1.20 -0.92
N MET A 157 -4.87 -1.75 -1.33
CA MET A 157 -5.92 -0.97 -1.98
C MET A 157 -6.55 0.06 -1.03
N ASP A 158 -6.82 -0.31 0.23
CA ASP A 158 -7.33 0.61 1.25
C ASP A 158 -6.33 1.74 1.55
N ALA A 159 -5.05 1.40 1.78
CA ALA A 159 -4.00 2.38 2.02
C ALA A 159 -3.79 3.32 0.81
N MET A 160 -3.85 2.79 -0.40
CA MET A 160 -3.79 3.60 -1.62
C MET A 160 -4.99 4.55 -1.72
N GLY A 161 -6.19 4.08 -1.40
CA GLY A 161 -7.39 4.92 -1.34
C GLY A 161 -7.25 6.08 -0.37
N ARG A 162 -6.75 5.83 0.84
CA ARG A 162 -6.46 6.87 1.85
C ARG A 162 -5.41 7.87 1.40
N TYR A 163 -4.28 7.37 0.90
CA TYR A 163 -3.19 8.20 0.39
C TYR A 163 -3.68 9.15 -0.71
N LEU A 164 -4.43 8.62 -1.67
CA LEU A 164 -4.96 9.38 -2.81
C LEU A 164 -6.08 10.34 -2.43
N TYR A 165 -6.95 9.95 -1.49
CA TYR A 165 -8.00 10.84 -1.00
C TYR A 165 -7.38 12.09 -0.36
N TYR A 166 -6.41 11.89 0.52
CA TYR A 166 -5.73 12.96 1.23
C TYR A 166 -4.82 13.78 0.29
N TYR A 167 -3.78 13.17 -0.28
CA TYR A 167 -2.80 13.91 -1.07
C TYR A 167 -3.32 14.36 -2.43
N GLY A 168 -4.33 13.71 -2.98
CA GLY A 168 -4.95 14.13 -4.25
C GLY A 168 -6.20 14.99 -4.08
N ASN A 169 -6.61 15.32 -2.85
CA ASN A 169 -7.84 16.08 -2.56
C ASN A 169 -9.04 15.54 -3.35
N SER A 170 -9.30 14.24 -3.19
CA SER A 170 -10.39 13.57 -3.90
C SER A 170 -11.76 14.03 -3.41
N SER A 171 -12.73 14.11 -4.31
CA SER A 171 -14.14 14.26 -3.93
C SER A 171 -14.74 12.93 -3.47
N SER A 172 -15.94 12.97 -2.88
CA SER A 172 -16.68 11.76 -2.48
C SER A 172 -17.06 10.82 -3.63
N ILE A 173 -16.99 11.29 -4.88
CA ILE A 173 -17.25 10.48 -6.08
C ILE A 173 -15.95 10.05 -6.79
N GLY A 174 -14.79 10.29 -6.17
CA GLY A 174 -13.50 9.82 -6.67
C GLY A 174 -12.83 10.69 -7.72
N VAL A 175 -13.25 11.96 -7.86
CA VAL A 175 -12.60 12.92 -8.76
C VAL A 175 -11.48 13.65 -8.04
N LYS A 176 -10.26 13.59 -8.58
CA LYS A 176 -9.05 14.26 -8.05
C LYS A 176 -9.21 15.78 -7.99
N GLY A 177 -8.64 16.40 -6.96
CA GLY A 177 -8.57 17.86 -6.78
C GLY A 177 -9.92 18.55 -6.61
N SER A 178 -11.00 17.79 -6.46
CA SER A 178 -12.37 18.28 -6.33
C SER A 178 -12.93 18.09 -4.91
N GLY A 179 -12.10 17.68 -3.97
CA GLY A 179 -12.43 17.60 -2.55
C GLY A 179 -12.50 18.98 -1.89
N THR A 180 -12.79 18.97 -0.59
CA THR A 180 -13.04 20.18 0.21
C THR A 180 -11.81 20.68 0.96
N GLN A 181 -10.62 20.12 0.70
CA GLN A 181 -9.41 20.51 1.41
C GLN A 181 -9.04 21.98 1.14
N VAL A 182 -8.51 22.65 2.17
CA VAL A 182 -8.06 24.05 2.10
C VAL A 182 -6.59 24.15 2.59
N PRO A 183 -5.65 24.66 1.77
CA PRO A 183 -5.86 25.08 0.37
C PRO A 183 -6.19 23.87 -0.53
N PRO A 184 -7.03 24.05 -1.57
CA PRO A 184 -7.28 22.98 -2.53
C PRO A 184 -5.97 22.64 -3.26
N ASN A 185 -5.75 21.41 -3.69
CA ASN A 185 -4.61 21.08 -4.56
C ASN A 185 -5.10 20.37 -5.84
N PRO A 186 -4.98 21.01 -7.02
CA PRO A 186 -5.36 20.38 -8.29
C PRO A 186 -4.39 19.28 -8.72
N CYS A 187 -3.13 19.37 -8.32
CA CYS A 187 -2.11 18.35 -8.53
C CYS A 187 -1.84 17.61 -7.21
N ILE A 188 -1.24 16.42 -7.28
CA ILE A 188 -0.79 15.70 -6.09
C ILE A 188 0.49 16.35 -5.57
N VAL A 189 1.45 16.59 -6.46
CA VAL A 189 2.75 17.20 -6.15
C VAL A 189 2.87 18.56 -6.84
N ASN A 190 3.65 19.46 -6.25
CA ASN A 190 3.99 20.71 -6.92
C ASN A 190 5.12 20.44 -7.92
N TYR A 191 4.79 20.38 -9.21
CA TYR A 191 5.75 19.97 -10.23
C TYR A 191 6.65 21.10 -10.70
N THR A 192 7.94 20.79 -10.71
CA THR A 192 8.98 21.63 -11.29
C THR A 192 9.11 21.34 -12.79
N ASN A 193 9.89 22.13 -13.52
CA ASN A 193 10.06 21.94 -14.96
C ASN A 193 11.21 20.96 -15.27
N ILE A 194 11.06 19.71 -14.88
CA ILE A 194 12.06 18.66 -15.11
C ILE A 194 11.98 18.13 -16.54
N LYS A 195 13.15 17.94 -17.16
CA LYS A 195 13.28 17.31 -18.47
C LYS A 195 13.24 15.80 -18.35
N PHE A 196 12.50 15.15 -19.25
CA PHE A 196 12.58 13.70 -19.40
C PHE A 196 13.85 13.32 -20.15
N ARG A 197 14.39 12.14 -19.85
CA ARG A 197 15.49 11.55 -20.62
C ARG A 197 15.08 11.36 -22.08
N ASN A 198 13.94 10.71 -22.29
CA ASN A 198 13.31 10.57 -23.59
C ASN A 198 11.93 11.23 -23.55
N SER A 199 11.49 11.79 -24.68
CA SER A 199 10.15 12.37 -24.76
C SER A 199 9.08 11.29 -24.60
N VAL A 200 8.13 11.54 -23.70
CA VAL A 200 6.94 10.70 -23.51
C VAL A 200 5.79 11.34 -24.26
N GLU A 201 5.16 10.59 -25.17
CA GLU A 201 4.03 11.06 -25.99
C GLU A 201 4.31 12.39 -26.75
N GLY A 202 5.57 12.65 -27.09
CA GLY A 202 6.00 13.87 -27.78
C GLY A 202 6.24 15.08 -26.87
N TYR A 203 6.19 14.92 -25.56
CA TYR A 203 6.52 15.95 -24.57
C TYR A 203 7.91 15.71 -23.96
N ASP A 204 8.71 16.77 -23.82
CA ASP A 204 10.10 16.72 -23.33
C ASP A 204 10.27 17.12 -21.86
N ASP A 205 9.24 17.66 -21.22
CA ASP A 205 9.26 18.01 -19.79
C ASP A 205 7.89 17.81 -19.12
N ILE A 206 7.92 17.71 -17.78
CA ILE A 206 6.74 17.51 -16.94
C ILE A 206 5.66 18.56 -17.21
N LYS A 207 6.01 19.85 -17.23
CA LYS A 207 4.99 20.91 -17.36
C LYS A 207 4.31 20.89 -18.72
N LYS A 208 5.04 20.60 -19.80
CA LYS A 208 4.43 20.41 -21.12
C LYS A 208 3.57 19.16 -21.18
N TYR A 209 4.02 18.06 -20.59
CA TYR A 209 3.23 16.83 -20.49
C TYR A 209 1.89 17.11 -19.79
N LEU A 210 1.91 17.64 -18.57
CA LEU A 210 0.70 17.97 -17.80
C LEU A 210 -0.25 18.91 -18.54
N LYS A 211 0.28 19.95 -19.22
CA LYS A 211 -0.54 20.86 -20.05
C LYS A 211 -1.19 20.17 -21.25
N GLY A 212 -0.47 19.24 -21.86
CA GLY A 212 -0.86 18.54 -23.08
C GLY A 212 -1.88 17.44 -22.82
N VAL A 213 -1.59 16.55 -21.86
CA VAL A 213 -2.43 15.38 -21.57
C VAL A 213 -3.64 15.71 -20.68
N LYS A 214 -3.57 16.83 -19.94
CA LYS A 214 -4.63 17.32 -19.04
C LYS A 214 -5.09 16.23 -18.05
N PRO A 215 -4.24 15.86 -17.07
CA PRO A 215 -4.53 14.78 -16.15
C PRO A 215 -5.58 15.17 -15.09
N GLY A 216 -6.83 15.40 -15.52
CA GLY A 216 -7.93 15.80 -14.64
C GLY A 216 -7.83 17.26 -14.20
N SER A 217 -7.82 17.48 -12.88
CA SER A 217 -7.77 18.81 -12.25
C SER A 217 -6.39 19.46 -12.28
N CYS A 218 -5.30 18.70 -12.44
CA CYS A 218 -3.93 19.19 -12.55
C CYS A 218 -3.66 19.79 -13.94
N LYS A 219 -4.26 20.96 -14.19
CA LYS A 219 -4.11 21.71 -15.44
C LYS A 219 -3.60 23.11 -15.16
N ASP A 220 -2.70 23.60 -16.00
CA ASP A 220 -2.30 25.00 -16.00
C ASP A 220 -3.52 25.85 -16.36
N ILE A 221 -4.22 26.38 -15.35
CA ILE A 221 -5.27 27.38 -15.55
C ILE A 221 -4.56 28.68 -15.93
N ALA A 222 -4.31 28.83 -17.24
CA ALA A 222 -4.08 30.09 -17.95
C ALA A 222 -3.28 31.15 -17.16
N GLY A 223 -2.09 30.81 -16.67
CA GLY A 223 -1.13 31.81 -16.18
C GLY A 223 -1.33 32.30 -14.73
N SER A 224 -2.21 31.69 -13.93
CA SER A 224 -2.31 32.01 -12.50
C SER A 224 -2.43 30.74 -11.66
N GLY A 225 -1.29 30.11 -11.36
CA GLY A 225 -1.13 29.23 -10.20
C GLY A 225 -1.99 27.96 -10.16
N GLY A 226 -2.24 27.28 -11.29
CA GLY A 226 -3.08 26.06 -11.34
C GLY A 226 -2.35 24.72 -11.19
N MET A 227 -1.03 24.71 -11.04
CA MET A 227 -0.21 23.50 -10.85
C MET A 227 0.46 23.52 -9.49
N PHE A 228 -0.35 23.45 -8.42
CA PHE A 228 0.15 23.37 -7.07
C PHE A 228 -0.31 22.05 -6.45
N GLY A 229 0.64 21.40 -5.80
CA GLY A 229 0.44 20.11 -5.15
C GLY A 229 -0.06 20.25 -3.73
N HIS A 230 -0.19 19.11 -3.08
CA HIS A 230 -0.45 19.03 -1.67
C HIS A 230 0.76 19.56 -0.87
N PRO A 231 0.57 20.50 0.07
CA PRO A 231 1.69 21.16 0.77
C PRO A 231 2.55 20.20 1.60
N GLN A 232 1.98 19.08 2.05
CA GLN A 232 2.69 18.05 2.82
C GLN A 232 3.61 17.14 1.96
N LEU A 233 3.51 17.20 0.63
CA LEU A 233 4.46 16.54 -0.28
C LEU A 233 5.59 17.48 -0.73
N GLY A 234 5.44 18.79 -0.48
CA GLY A 234 6.48 19.79 -0.68
C GLY A 234 6.46 20.48 -2.05
N ASP A 235 7.41 21.39 -2.22
CA ASP A 235 7.65 22.17 -3.45
C ASP A 235 9.09 22.70 -3.55
N ASP A 236 9.41 23.41 -4.64
CA ASP A 236 10.72 24.04 -4.89
C ASP A 236 11.22 24.98 -3.79
N THR A 237 10.31 25.61 -3.04
CA THR A 237 10.66 26.60 -2.02
C THR A 237 10.92 25.99 -0.66
N VAL A 238 10.20 24.94 -0.28
CA VAL A 238 10.35 24.28 1.03
C VAL A 238 11.08 22.93 0.96
N GLY A 239 11.32 22.40 -0.23
CA GLY A 239 11.81 21.05 -0.47
C GLY A 239 10.69 20.03 -0.56
N PHE A 240 10.97 18.91 -1.23
CA PHE A 240 10.04 17.79 -1.36
C PHE A 240 10.16 16.84 -0.16
N ASN A 241 9.03 16.28 0.27
CA ASN A 241 9.02 15.27 1.31
C ASN A 241 9.22 13.88 0.68
N THR A 242 10.49 13.49 0.52
CA THR A 242 10.89 12.23 -0.10
C THR A 242 10.24 11.01 0.56
N GLU A 243 10.19 10.98 1.90
CA GLU A 243 9.63 9.83 2.63
C GLU A 243 8.16 9.60 2.26
N ARG A 244 7.33 10.65 2.26
CA ARG A 244 5.91 10.56 1.90
C ARG A 244 5.71 10.23 0.43
N MET A 245 6.51 10.79 -0.46
CA MET A 245 6.48 10.42 -1.88
C MET A 245 6.83 8.94 -2.07
N CYS A 246 7.85 8.45 -1.35
CA CYS A 246 8.25 7.06 -1.35
C CYS A 246 7.19 6.11 -0.77
N GLN A 247 6.41 6.54 0.22
CA GLN A 247 5.25 5.76 0.69
C GLN A 247 4.27 5.49 -0.45
N GLY A 248 3.95 6.52 -1.27
CA GLY A 248 3.14 6.36 -2.47
C GLY A 248 3.75 5.35 -3.46
N VAL A 249 5.02 5.56 -3.83
CA VAL A 249 5.76 4.65 -4.73
C VAL A 249 5.67 3.20 -4.27
N VAL A 250 6.00 2.94 -3.00
CA VAL A 250 6.04 1.59 -2.43
C VAL A 250 4.65 0.95 -2.36
N ILE A 251 3.60 1.71 -2.03
CA ILE A 251 2.23 1.19 -1.99
C ILE A 251 1.80 0.74 -3.39
N LEU A 252 1.99 1.57 -4.41
CA LEU A 252 1.57 1.22 -5.77
C LEU A 252 2.42 0.09 -6.35
N ASN A 253 3.74 0.11 -6.17
CA ASN A 253 4.60 -0.95 -6.69
C ASN A 253 4.30 -2.30 -6.04
N ASN A 254 4.05 -2.34 -4.72
CA ASN A 254 3.62 -3.58 -4.07
C ASN A 254 2.22 -4.01 -4.51
N PHE A 255 1.32 -3.07 -4.78
CA PHE A 255 0.02 -3.41 -5.38
C PHE A 255 0.22 -4.07 -6.75
N TYR A 256 1.03 -3.46 -7.63
CA TYR A 256 1.34 -4.01 -8.95
C TYR A 256 2.00 -5.39 -8.89
N GLU A 257 2.94 -5.59 -7.95
CA GLU A 257 3.64 -6.86 -7.72
C GLU A 257 2.69 -7.96 -7.20
N VAL A 258 1.77 -7.64 -6.29
CA VAL A 258 0.95 -8.63 -5.59
C VAL A 258 -0.32 -9.01 -6.36
N ILE A 259 -0.96 -8.05 -7.01
CA ILE A 259 -2.29 -8.25 -7.63
C ILE A 259 -2.34 -9.42 -8.62
N PRO A 260 -1.38 -9.59 -9.55
CA PRO A 260 -1.39 -10.73 -10.49
C PRO A 260 -1.56 -12.08 -9.81
N SER A 261 -0.98 -12.26 -8.62
CA SER A 261 -1.03 -13.53 -7.87
C SER A 261 -2.41 -13.84 -7.26
N ILE A 262 -3.29 -12.84 -7.16
CA ILE A 262 -4.59 -12.96 -6.48
C ILE A 262 -5.79 -12.52 -7.33
N LEU A 263 -5.59 -12.20 -8.62
CA LEU A 263 -6.66 -11.79 -9.54
C LEU A 263 -7.83 -12.78 -9.60
N ALA A 264 -7.56 -14.07 -9.40
CA ALA A 264 -8.59 -15.11 -9.38
C ALA A 264 -9.51 -15.06 -8.14
N THR A 265 -9.12 -14.34 -7.08
CA THR A 265 -9.84 -14.30 -5.79
C THR A 265 -10.65 -13.03 -5.57
N ILE A 266 -10.55 -12.03 -6.45
CA ILE A 266 -11.32 -10.78 -6.34
C ILE A 266 -12.60 -10.89 -7.19
N PRO A 267 -13.80 -10.84 -6.58
CA PRO A 267 -15.06 -10.87 -7.32
C PRO A 267 -15.17 -9.67 -8.27
N GLY A 268 -15.55 -9.91 -9.53
CA GLY A 268 -15.69 -8.83 -10.52
C GLY A 268 -14.37 -8.39 -11.15
N SER A 269 -13.49 -9.33 -11.50
CA SER A 269 -12.14 -9.10 -12.05
C SER A 269 -11.95 -8.31 -13.37
N PRO A 270 -12.95 -8.05 -14.24
CA PRO A 270 -12.71 -7.31 -15.49
C PRO A 270 -12.04 -5.94 -15.33
N PRO A 271 -12.43 -5.05 -14.38
CA PRO A 271 -11.81 -3.75 -14.20
C PRO A 271 -10.35 -3.83 -13.75
N ILE A 272 -9.94 -4.92 -13.07
CA ILE A 272 -8.56 -5.02 -12.57
C ILE A 272 -7.57 -5.26 -13.71
N ASN A 273 -7.93 -6.02 -14.74
CA ASN A 273 -7.05 -6.18 -15.91
C ASN A 273 -6.82 -4.85 -16.64
N ASP A 274 -7.87 -4.03 -16.74
CA ASP A 274 -7.77 -2.69 -17.33
C ASP A 274 -6.89 -1.77 -16.47
N ILE A 275 -7.04 -1.84 -15.14
CA ILE A 275 -6.16 -1.16 -14.18
C ILE A 275 -4.71 -1.57 -14.37
N MET A 276 -4.43 -2.88 -14.43
CA MET A 276 -3.07 -3.40 -14.59
C MET A 276 -2.46 -2.96 -15.93
N THR A 277 -3.23 -3.00 -17.01
CA THR A 277 -2.79 -2.53 -18.33
C THR A 277 -2.45 -1.03 -18.31
N ALA A 278 -3.27 -0.23 -17.62
CA ALA A 278 -3.01 1.20 -17.47
C ALA A 278 -1.75 1.47 -16.63
N ILE A 279 -1.55 0.73 -15.53
CA ILE A 279 -0.34 0.82 -14.71
C ILE A 279 0.90 0.41 -15.51
N GLU A 280 0.84 -0.71 -16.25
CA GLU A 280 1.94 -1.18 -17.12
C GLU A 280 2.34 -0.13 -18.15
N THR A 281 1.36 0.49 -18.80
CA THR A 281 1.60 1.56 -19.76
C THR A 281 2.29 2.76 -19.09
N ALA A 282 1.81 3.15 -17.90
CA ALA A 282 2.39 4.25 -17.14
C ALA A 282 3.83 3.95 -16.66
N MET A 283 4.08 2.71 -16.21
CA MET A 283 5.40 2.22 -15.80
C MET A 283 6.40 2.19 -16.97
N GLN A 284 5.95 1.79 -18.17
CA GLN A 284 6.78 1.83 -19.38
C GLN A 284 7.16 3.28 -19.75
N ASN A 285 6.20 4.20 -19.71
CA ASN A 285 6.45 5.63 -19.94
C ASN A 285 7.43 6.20 -18.90
N LEU A 286 7.33 5.76 -17.64
CA LEU A 286 8.23 6.15 -16.57
C LEU A 286 9.67 5.66 -16.81
N GLU A 287 9.85 4.40 -17.21
CA GLU A 287 11.17 3.86 -17.57
C GLU A 287 11.84 4.64 -18.69
N ASP A 288 11.06 5.09 -19.68
CA ASP A 288 11.55 5.90 -20.79
C ASP A 288 11.94 7.31 -20.36
N ALA A 289 11.19 7.89 -19.42
CA ALA A 289 11.37 9.26 -18.94
C ALA A 289 12.52 9.42 -17.93
N LEU A 290 12.79 8.41 -17.10
CA LEU A 290 13.76 8.51 -16.01
C LEU A 290 15.21 8.64 -16.51
N PRO A 291 16.09 9.32 -15.74
CA PRO A 291 17.53 9.33 -16.00
C PRO A 291 18.14 7.92 -16.10
N LEU A 292 19.29 7.81 -16.76
CA LEU A 292 20.01 6.53 -16.82
C LEU A 292 20.46 6.11 -15.41
N GLY A 293 20.12 4.88 -15.02
CA GLY A 293 20.50 4.31 -13.73
C GLY A 293 19.46 4.48 -12.62
N SER A 294 18.42 5.31 -12.82
CA SER A 294 17.28 5.40 -11.90
C SER A 294 16.27 4.28 -12.20
N SER A 295 15.68 3.70 -11.16
CA SER A 295 14.60 2.71 -11.30
C SER A 295 13.63 2.83 -10.13
N LEU A 296 12.46 3.44 -10.38
CA LEU A 296 11.41 3.56 -9.37
C LEU A 296 10.34 2.48 -9.47
N ASN A 297 10.18 1.78 -10.60
CA ASN A 297 9.12 0.78 -10.82
C ASN A 297 9.24 -0.47 -9.93
N ASN A 298 10.45 -0.78 -9.46
CA ASN A 298 10.74 -2.04 -8.78
C ASN A 298 11.05 -1.87 -7.28
N ILE A 299 10.90 -0.66 -6.73
CA ILE A 299 11.17 -0.42 -5.32
C ILE A 299 9.95 -0.80 -4.50
N LEU A 300 10.10 -1.83 -3.68
CA LEU A 300 9.03 -2.40 -2.87
C LEU A 300 9.22 -2.12 -1.36
N ASN A 301 10.28 -1.40 -1.00
CA ASN A 301 10.67 -1.12 0.37
C ASN A 301 10.88 0.38 0.57
N LEU A 302 10.29 0.93 1.63
CA LEU A 302 10.36 2.36 1.94
C LEU A 302 11.77 2.84 2.24
N ASP A 303 12.53 2.07 3.03
CA ASP A 303 13.89 2.42 3.39
C ASP A 303 14.79 2.47 2.16
N ASN A 304 14.60 1.52 1.22
CA ASN A 304 15.33 1.50 -0.05
C ASN A 304 14.97 2.74 -0.89
N CYS A 305 13.68 3.07 -1.02
CA CYS A 305 13.24 4.25 -1.76
C CYS A 305 13.82 5.54 -1.15
N TYR A 306 13.71 5.69 0.17
CA TYR A 306 14.20 6.88 0.85
C TYR A 306 15.71 7.02 0.68
N GLN A 307 16.49 5.96 0.93
CA GLN A 307 17.95 6.00 0.79
C GLN A 307 18.42 6.31 -0.63
N GLU A 308 17.74 5.78 -1.65
CA GLU A 308 18.11 5.98 -3.04
C GLU A 308 17.72 7.38 -3.55
N TYR A 309 16.59 7.93 -3.09
CA TYR A 309 16.02 9.18 -3.62
C TYR A 309 15.98 10.36 -2.63
N GLU A 310 16.63 10.27 -1.47
CA GLU A 310 16.71 11.36 -0.48
C GLU A 310 17.17 12.69 -1.11
N ASN A 311 18.05 12.61 -2.12
CA ASN A 311 18.61 13.76 -2.83
C ASN A 311 18.16 13.85 -4.31
N ASP A 312 17.17 13.06 -4.73
CA ASP A 312 16.65 13.05 -6.10
C ASP A 312 15.11 13.16 -6.10
N SER A 313 14.63 14.37 -5.79
CA SER A 313 13.21 14.70 -5.90
C SER A 313 12.72 14.73 -7.35
N ASP A 314 13.62 14.79 -8.34
CA ASP A 314 13.24 14.93 -9.74
C ASP A 314 12.68 13.61 -10.27
N SER A 315 13.36 12.50 -10.01
CA SER A 315 12.86 11.16 -10.36
C SER A 315 11.51 10.87 -9.70
N LEU A 316 11.34 11.26 -8.43
CA LEU A 316 10.06 11.12 -7.72
C LEU A 316 8.96 11.99 -8.34
N GLN A 317 9.25 13.23 -8.72
CA GLN A 317 8.27 14.06 -9.44
C GLN A 317 7.87 13.48 -10.81
N ILE A 318 8.82 12.91 -11.55
CA ILE A 318 8.54 12.20 -12.81
C ILE A 318 7.61 11.01 -12.54
N TYR A 319 7.87 10.22 -11.49
CA TYR A 319 7.00 9.12 -11.08
C TYR A 319 5.58 9.60 -10.81
N PHE A 320 5.41 10.60 -9.96
CA PHE A 320 4.07 11.12 -9.63
C PHE A 320 3.36 11.70 -10.85
N THR A 321 4.08 12.37 -11.74
CA THR A 321 3.54 12.89 -13.00
C THR A 321 3.01 11.77 -13.90
N LEU A 322 3.83 10.76 -14.18
CA LEU A 322 3.49 9.76 -15.21
C LEU A 322 2.56 8.67 -14.68
N ILE A 323 2.64 8.36 -13.40
CA ILE A 323 1.84 7.34 -12.75
C ILE A 323 0.59 7.96 -12.15
N TYR A 324 0.76 8.79 -11.12
CA TYR A 324 -0.36 9.23 -10.30
C TYR A 324 -1.24 10.27 -11.00
N GLU A 325 -0.65 11.27 -11.68
CA GLU A 325 -1.47 12.25 -12.40
C GLU A 325 -2.24 11.60 -13.55
N THR A 326 -1.63 10.66 -14.27
CA THR A 326 -2.24 9.96 -15.41
C THR A 326 -3.35 9.01 -15.00
N LEU A 327 -3.15 8.25 -13.92
CA LEU A 327 -4.09 7.19 -13.49
C LEU A 327 -5.18 7.69 -12.55
N PHE A 328 -5.04 8.91 -12.01
CA PHE A 328 -6.00 9.56 -11.14
C PHE A 328 -6.51 10.86 -11.77
N LEU A 329 -7.63 10.81 -12.52
CA LEU A 329 -8.22 12.00 -13.16
C LEU A 329 -9.45 12.52 -12.40
#